data_AF-A0A951RMD5-F1
#
_entry.id   AF-A0A951RMD5-F1
#
_cell.length_a   1.000
_cell.length_b   1.000
_cell.length_c   1.000
_cell.angle_alpha   90.00
_cell.angle_beta   90.00
_cell.angle_gamma   90.00
#
_symmetry.space_group_name_H-M   'P 1'
#
loop_
_entity.id
_entity.type
_entity.pdbx_description
1 polymer ?
#
loop_
_entity_poly.entity_id
_entity_poly.type
_entity_poly.pdbx_seq_one_letter_code
_entity_poly.pdbx_strand_id
1 'polypeptide(L)'
;MDSSLSGLRITRPGEIEKMCRRLSQSGQLNPVIVRPAETGFQILDGFKRFFSAQRLGWEYLDAGIVDVPLVNGKAMMLSYNRSGRSLLDYDEALVVFSLKKDHLLDQSAISHLTGYSRSWVCRRLALVEKLDAVVQDSLRMGVITNSHARAIVRLPRGNQGEMMRCIADNQLTSRDTFLLVEKFLESPHRKDQQYILSHPVEVIEKSIIRDEIYDIRLSRYGNRLLKSIELLYLQQNIFIGLCTGHMISKLSDTETEILYSKMEKLKKGTLATGSIINQKTWKNEG
;
A
#
# COMPACT_ATOMS: atom_id res chain seq x y z
N MET A 1 11.51 -26.63 22.59
CA MET A 1 11.52 -25.17 22.34
C MET A 1 10.11 -24.78 21.95
N ASP A 2 9.51 -23.82 22.66
CA ASP A 2 8.15 -23.34 22.42
C ASP A 2 8.16 -22.23 21.36
N SER A 3 7.42 -22.45 20.27
CA SER A 3 7.26 -21.50 19.16
C SER A 3 5.85 -20.90 19.08
N SER A 4 5.04 -20.96 20.15
CA SER A 4 3.65 -20.48 20.18
C SER A 4 3.47 -19.03 19.71
N LEU A 5 4.49 -18.17 19.91
CA LEU A 5 4.50 -16.78 19.45
C LEU A 5 4.76 -16.62 17.93
N SER A 6 5.05 -17.70 17.20
CA SER A 6 5.27 -17.64 15.74
C SER A 6 4.03 -17.17 14.98
N GLY A 7 2.83 -17.35 15.53
CA GLY A 7 1.58 -16.85 14.95
C GLY A 7 1.49 -15.33 14.87
N LEU A 8 2.33 -14.60 15.60
CA LEU A 8 2.44 -13.13 15.54
C LEU A 8 3.35 -12.66 14.39
N ARG A 9 3.88 -13.58 13.58
CA ARG A 9 4.79 -13.33 12.47
C ARG A 9 4.28 -13.96 11.19
N ILE A 10 4.01 -13.14 10.18
CA ILE A 10 3.82 -13.64 8.82
C ILE A 10 5.16 -14.15 8.30
N THR A 11 5.27 -15.45 8.12
CA THR A 11 6.46 -16.10 7.57
C THR A 11 6.12 -16.74 6.23
N ARG A 12 6.76 -16.28 5.15
CA ARG A 12 6.52 -16.82 3.81
C ARG A 12 7.51 -17.96 3.50
N PRO A 13 7.10 -19.03 2.80
CA PRO A 13 7.98 -20.17 2.48
C PRO A 13 9.31 -19.76 1.83
N GLY A 14 9.26 -18.83 0.86
CA GLY A 14 10.47 -18.34 0.19
C GLY A 14 11.47 -17.61 1.10
N GLU A 15 11.02 -17.05 2.24
CA GLU A 15 11.93 -16.44 3.22
C GLU A 15 12.67 -17.50 4.03
N ILE A 16 12.00 -18.61 4.37
CA ILE A 16 12.63 -19.76 5.03
C ILE A 16 13.68 -20.38 4.12
N GLU A 17 13.40 -20.56 2.83
CA GLU A 17 14.38 -21.10 1.88
C GLU A 17 15.61 -20.20 1.70
N LYS A 18 15.39 -18.87 1.66
CA LYS A 18 16.49 -17.90 1.66
C LYS A 18 17.30 -17.95 2.96
N MET A 19 16.65 -18.22 4.09
CA MET A 19 17.33 -18.36 5.38
C MET A 19 18.08 -19.70 5.48
N CYS A 20 17.53 -20.81 4.97
CA CYS A 20 18.23 -22.10 4.89
C CYS A 20 19.53 -21.96 4.11
N ARG A 21 19.49 -21.35 2.91
CA ARG A 21 20.70 -21.10 2.11
C ARG A 21 21.76 -20.31 2.87
N ARG A 22 21.35 -19.28 3.62
CA ARG A 22 22.27 -18.48 4.44
C ARG A 22 22.88 -19.29 5.58
N LEU A 23 22.07 -20.05 6.32
CA LEU A 23 22.55 -20.91 7.41
C LEU A 23 23.50 -21.99 6.91
N SER A 24 23.22 -22.62 5.76
CA SER A 24 24.10 -23.62 5.16
C SER A 24 25.45 -23.05 4.70
N GLN A 25 25.49 -21.79 4.26
CA GLN A 25 26.71 -21.17 3.74
C GLN A 25 27.59 -20.56 4.83
N SER A 26 26.98 -19.90 5.82
CA SER A 26 27.71 -19.06 6.78
C SER A 26 27.50 -19.47 8.23
N GLY A 27 26.76 -20.55 8.48
CA GLY A 27 26.36 -20.94 9.82
C GLY A 27 25.39 -19.93 10.45
N GLN A 28 25.27 -20.00 11.79
CA GLN A 28 24.46 -19.05 12.54
C GLN A 28 25.32 -17.85 12.97
N LEU A 29 25.12 -16.71 12.30
CA LEU A 29 25.84 -15.48 12.63
C LEU A 29 25.27 -14.74 13.85
N ASN A 30 23.97 -14.89 14.11
CA ASN A 30 23.28 -14.19 15.20
C ASN A 30 22.45 -15.18 16.03
N PRO A 31 22.45 -15.09 17.36
CA PRO A 31 21.65 -15.96 18.22
C PRO A 31 20.15 -15.70 18.09
N VAL A 32 19.34 -16.74 18.25
CA VAL A 32 17.88 -16.56 18.46
C VAL A 32 17.65 -15.97 19.84
N ILE A 33 16.57 -15.22 20.03
CA ILE A 33 16.25 -14.65 21.36
C ILE A 33 15.13 -15.46 21.98
N VAL A 34 15.34 -15.90 23.21
CA VAL A 34 14.41 -16.78 23.93
C VAL A 34 14.19 -16.30 25.35
N ARG A 35 13.08 -16.72 25.96
CA ARG A 35 12.82 -16.60 27.39
C ARG A 35 12.58 -17.96 28.04
N PRO A 36 12.86 -18.13 29.34
CA PRO A 36 12.43 -19.31 30.09
C PRO A 36 10.90 -19.46 30.06
N ALA A 37 10.38 -20.66 29.86
CA ALA A 37 8.95 -20.98 29.97
C ALA A 37 8.74 -22.10 31.00
N GLU A 38 7.49 -22.51 31.26
CA GLU A 38 7.21 -23.63 32.19
C GLU A 38 8.01 -24.88 31.81
N THR A 39 8.14 -25.16 30.51
CA THR A 39 9.00 -26.21 29.99
C THR A 39 9.95 -25.67 28.92
N GLY A 40 11.24 -25.62 29.24
CA GLY A 40 12.29 -25.20 28.32
C GLY A 40 12.27 -23.71 28.00
N PHE A 41 12.39 -23.37 26.72
CA PHE A 41 12.53 -21.99 26.25
C PHE A 41 11.49 -21.64 25.19
N GLN A 42 10.93 -20.45 25.27
CA GLN A 42 10.01 -19.87 24.29
C GLN A 42 10.73 -18.83 23.43
N ILE A 43 10.53 -18.89 22.12
CA ILE A 43 11.17 -18.00 21.14
C ILE A 43 10.48 -16.63 21.11
N LEU A 44 11.27 -15.57 21.28
CA LEU A 44 10.83 -14.17 21.12
C LEU A 44 11.23 -13.61 19.74
N ASP A 45 12.43 -13.93 19.26
CA ASP A 45 12.89 -13.50 17.94
C ASP A 45 13.80 -14.56 17.27
N GLY A 46 13.89 -14.49 15.94
CA GLY A 46 14.66 -15.46 15.16
C GLY A 46 13.85 -16.67 14.67
N PHE A 47 12.52 -16.57 14.62
CA PHE A 47 11.65 -17.64 14.10
C PHE A 47 12.10 -18.21 12.74
N LYS A 48 12.48 -17.34 11.79
CA LYS A 48 12.99 -17.79 10.48
C LYS A 48 14.24 -18.66 10.62
N ARG A 49 15.16 -18.28 11.52
CA ARG A 49 16.39 -19.06 11.81
C ARG A 49 16.04 -20.39 12.45
N PHE A 50 15.14 -20.39 13.45
CA PHE A 50 14.67 -21.60 14.10
C PHE A 50 14.05 -22.60 13.11
N PHE A 51 13.08 -22.18 12.31
CA PHE A 51 12.43 -23.06 11.33
C PHE A 51 13.38 -23.51 10.23
N SER A 52 14.31 -22.65 9.78
CA SER A 52 15.32 -23.05 8.80
C SER A 52 16.30 -24.08 9.36
N ALA A 53 16.77 -23.91 10.60
CA ALA A 53 17.66 -24.86 11.26
C ALA A 53 16.97 -26.22 11.47
N GLN A 54 15.70 -26.21 11.89
CA GLN A 54 14.89 -27.42 11.98
C GLN A 54 14.78 -28.12 10.62
N ARG A 55 14.57 -27.37 9.53
CA ARG A 55 14.51 -27.92 8.17
C ARG A 55 15.87 -28.45 7.68
N LEU A 56 16.97 -27.90 8.19
CA LEU A 56 18.33 -28.36 7.91
C LEU A 56 18.78 -29.52 8.82
N GLY A 57 17.96 -29.94 9.78
CA GLY A 57 18.28 -31.02 10.71
C GLY A 57 19.33 -30.64 11.76
N TRP A 58 19.45 -29.36 12.10
CA TRP A 58 20.39 -28.92 13.14
C TRP A 58 19.87 -29.31 14.53
N GLU A 59 20.74 -29.89 15.36
CA GLU A 59 20.42 -30.27 16.74
C GLU A 59 20.48 -29.08 17.71
N TYR A 60 21.34 -28.10 17.44
CA TYR A 60 21.61 -26.95 18.31
C TYR A 60 21.56 -25.63 17.55
N LEU A 61 21.18 -24.57 18.27
CA LEU A 61 21.21 -23.18 17.84
C LEU A 61 21.71 -22.30 18.97
N ASP A 62 22.55 -21.33 18.66
CA ASP A 62 22.95 -20.29 19.59
C ASP A 62 21.73 -19.46 20.00
N ALA A 63 21.55 -19.27 21.31
CA ALA A 63 20.41 -18.55 21.87
C ALA A 63 20.86 -17.54 22.92
N GLY A 64 20.34 -16.32 22.81
CA GLY A 64 20.38 -15.32 23.85
C GLY A 64 19.15 -15.47 24.74
N ILE A 65 19.37 -15.75 26.03
CA ILE A 65 18.29 -15.92 27.00
C ILE A 65 17.98 -14.58 27.66
N VAL A 66 16.71 -14.21 27.70
CA VAL A 66 16.20 -13.04 28.39
C VAL A 66 15.13 -13.49 29.37
N ASP A 67 15.41 -13.34 30.66
CA ASP A 67 14.47 -13.72 31.72
C ASP A 67 13.46 -12.59 31.98
N VAL A 68 12.31 -12.69 31.32
CA VAL A 68 11.22 -11.70 31.43
C VAL A 68 9.83 -12.36 31.39
N PRO A 69 8.82 -11.77 32.06
CA PRO A 69 7.42 -12.16 31.94
C PRO A 69 6.91 -12.10 30.49
N LEU A 70 5.81 -12.81 30.18
CA LEU A 70 5.36 -13.02 28.78
C LEU A 70 4.95 -11.70 28.14
N VAL A 71 4.29 -10.85 28.92
CA VAL A 71 3.89 -9.51 28.52
C VAL A 71 5.10 -8.64 28.12
N ASN A 72 6.19 -8.70 28.90
CA ASN A 72 7.44 -8.00 28.57
C ASN A 72 8.13 -8.64 27.36
N GLY A 73 8.13 -9.97 27.26
CA GLY A 73 8.65 -10.70 26.11
C GLY A 73 7.98 -10.28 24.79
N LYS A 74 6.63 -10.21 24.78
CA LYS A 74 5.85 -9.70 23.63
C LYS A 74 6.23 -8.26 23.28
N ALA A 75 6.38 -7.37 24.28
CA ALA A 75 6.83 -6.00 24.04
C ALA A 75 8.24 -5.94 23.46
N MET A 76 9.15 -6.79 23.94
CA MET A 76 10.52 -6.89 23.43
C MET A 76 10.58 -7.36 21.97
N MET A 77 9.62 -8.18 21.50
CA MET A 77 9.53 -8.56 20.08
C MET A 77 9.50 -7.32 19.16
N LEU A 78 8.80 -6.26 19.57
CA LEU A 78 8.76 -4.99 18.83
C LEU A 78 10.10 -4.26 18.90
N SER A 79 10.71 -4.19 20.08
CA SER A 79 11.97 -3.48 20.31
C SER A 79 13.15 -4.09 19.56
N TYR A 80 13.32 -5.42 19.58
CA TYR A 80 14.40 -6.10 18.85
C TYR A 80 14.34 -5.88 17.33
N ASN A 81 13.14 -5.69 16.79
CA ASN A 81 12.93 -5.52 15.37
C ASN A 81 12.90 -4.06 14.90
N ARG A 82 13.00 -3.10 15.84
CA ARG A 82 12.90 -1.66 15.57
C ARG A 82 14.02 -1.16 14.66
N SER A 83 15.28 -1.47 14.97
CA SER A 83 16.44 -0.97 14.22
C SER A 83 16.56 -1.60 12.83
N GLY A 84 16.13 -2.86 12.67
CA GLY A 84 16.19 -3.58 11.40
C GLY A 84 14.94 -3.51 10.53
N ARG A 85 13.83 -2.92 11.03
CA ARG A 85 12.49 -2.93 10.39
C ARG A 85 12.10 -4.31 9.83
N SER A 86 12.43 -5.36 10.58
CA SER A 86 12.25 -6.76 10.17
C SER A 86 10.81 -7.25 10.33
N LEU A 87 10.00 -6.56 11.14
CA LEU A 87 8.57 -6.82 11.24
C LEU A 87 7.81 -6.09 10.14
N LEU A 88 6.84 -6.78 9.54
CA LEU A 88 5.81 -6.11 8.75
C LEU A 88 4.88 -5.32 9.69
N ASP A 89 4.26 -4.25 9.19
CA ASP A 89 3.34 -3.45 10.01
C ASP A 89 2.21 -4.29 10.62
N TYR A 90 1.76 -5.30 9.88
CA TYR A 90 0.73 -6.21 10.35
C TYR A 90 1.26 -7.17 11.43
N ASP A 91 2.53 -7.59 11.38
CA ASP A 91 3.14 -8.37 12.46
C ASP A 91 3.19 -7.54 13.75
N GLU A 92 3.63 -6.28 13.65
CA GLU A 92 3.61 -5.35 14.79
C GLU A 92 2.18 -5.18 15.33
N ALA A 93 1.18 -5.13 14.45
CA ALA A 93 -0.21 -5.05 14.82
C ALA A 93 -0.72 -6.29 15.55
N LEU A 94 -0.31 -7.49 15.14
CA LEU A 94 -0.65 -8.73 15.84
C LEU A 94 -0.05 -8.77 17.24
N VAL A 95 1.20 -8.34 17.41
CA VAL A 95 1.84 -8.25 18.74
C VAL A 95 1.11 -7.25 19.63
N VAL A 96 0.81 -6.05 19.12
CA VAL A 96 0.06 -5.02 19.85
C VAL A 96 -1.35 -5.51 20.22
N PHE A 97 -2.03 -6.19 19.29
CA PHE A 97 -3.36 -6.76 19.54
C PHE A 97 -3.32 -7.89 20.58
N SER A 98 -2.29 -8.73 20.57
CA SER A 98 -2.07 -9.76 21.58
C SER A 98 -1.82 -9.16 22.97
N LEU A 99 -1.07 -8.06 23.07
CA LEU A 99 -0.91 -7.31 24.33
C LEU A 99 -2.25 -6.78 24.85
N LYS A 100 -3.10 -6.25 23.96
CA LYS A 100 -4.43 -5.77 24.32
C LYS A 100 -5.36 -6.91 24.76
N LYS A 101 -5.45 -7.98 23.98
CA LYS A 101 -6.43 -9.06 24.17
C LYS A 101 -6.04 -10.01 25.30
N ASP A 102 -4.78 -10.44 25.34
CA ASP A 102 -4.35 -11.51 26.25
C ASP A 102 -3.95 -10.96 27.63
N HIS A 103 -3.55 -9.70 27.69
CA HIS A 103 -3.11 -9.04 28.92
C HIS A 103 -3.99 -7.85 29.32
N LEU A 104 -5.11 -7.65 28.63
CA LEU A 104 -6.11 -6.60 28.92
C LEU A 104 -5.52 -5.18 29.02
N LEU A 105 -4.42 -4.92 28.32
CA LEU A 105 -3.75 -3.63 28.34
C LEU A 105 -4.49 -2.62 27.45
N ASP A 106 -4.69 -1.41 27.97
CA ASP A 106 -5.18 -0.30 27.17
C ASP A 106 -4.08 0.30 26.26
N GLN A 107 -4.47 1.23 25.38
CA GLN A 107 -3.51 1.84 24.46
C GLN A 107 -2.41 2.64 25.17
N SER A 108 -2.67 3.17 26.37
CA SER A 108 -1.72 3.95 27.15
C SER A 108 -0.68 3.05 27.80
N ALA A 109 -1.12 1.94 28.41
CA ALA A 109 -0.27 0.92 28.99
C ALA A 109 0.63 0.27 27.94
N ILE A 110 0.10 -0.06 26.76
CA ILE A 110 0.90 -0.59 25.65
C ILE A 110 1.93 0.45 25.17
N SER A 111 1.54 1.72 25.08
CA SER A 111 2.43 2.81 24.70
C SER A 111 3.61 2.94 25.67
N HIS A 112 3.34 2.93 26.98
CA HIS A 112 4.37 2.99 28.02
C HIS A 112 5.28 1.75 27.99
N LEU A 113 4.69 0.55 27.91
CA LEU A 113 5.43 -0.72 27.91
C LEU A 113 6.38 -0.86 26.70
N THR A 114 5.94 -0.40 25.53
CA THR A 114 6.68 -0.60 24.27
C THR A 114 7.55 0.60 23.88
N GLY A 115 7.32 1.77 24.52
CA GLY A 115 7.97 3.04 24.17
C GLY A 115 7.52 3.64 22.84
N TYR A 116 6.47 3.11 22.21
CA TYR A 116 5.83 3.71 21.03
C TYR A 116 4.77 4.72 21.46
N SER A 117 4.46 5.71 20.61
CA SER A 117 3.39 6.66 20.90
C SER A 117 2.01 6.00 20.87
N ARG A 118 1.06 6.52 21.67
CA ARG A 118 -0.34 6.08 21.65
C ARG A 118 -0.96 6.11 20.24
N SER A 119 -0.62 7.12 19.43
CA SER A 119 -1.05 7.20 18.03
C SER A 119 -0.51 6.06 17.16
N TRP A 120 0.74 5.64 17.39
CA TRP A 120 1.29 4.46 16.71
C TRP A 120 0.54 3.19 17.11
N VAL A 121 0.30 2.98 18.41
CA VAL A 121 -0.46 1.83 18.94
C VAL A 121 -1.87 1.77 18.35
N CYS A 122 -2.58 2.91 18.31
CA CYS A 122 -3.92 3.01 17.75
C CYS A 122 -3.96 2.60 16.25
N ARG A 123 -3.00 3.09 15.45
CA ARG A 123 -2.91 2.75 14.02
C ARG A 123 -2.61 1.26 13.79
N ARG A 124 -1.81 0.64 14.66
CA ARG A 124 -1.55 -0.81 14.61
C ARG A 124 -2.79 -1.62 14.96
N LEU A 125 -3.45 -1.30 16.07
CA LEU A 125 -4.71 -1.94 16.45
C LEU A 125 -5.76 -1.85 15.33
N ALA A 126 -5.86 -0.69 14.66
CA ALA A 126 -6.79 -0.51 13.55
C ALA A 126 -6.60 -1.53 12.41
N LEU A 127 -5.37 -1.97 12.12
CA LEU A 127 -5.12 -2.97 11.07
C LEU A 127 -5.75 -4.33 11.40
N VAL A 128 -5.77 -4.74 12.68
CA VAL A 128 -6.38 -6.02 13.08
C VAL A 128 -7.87 -5.86 13.35
N GLU A 129 -8.28 -4.74 13.93
CA GLU A 129 -9.65 -4.53 14.41
C GLU A 129 -10.59 -3.95 13.35
N LYS A 130 -10.08 -3.27 12.31
CA LYS A 130 -10.94 -2.61 11.31
C LYS A 130 -10.87 -3.23 9.93
N LEU A 131 -9.78 -3.93 9.59
CA LEU A 131 -9.72 -4.62 8.31
C LEU A 131 -10.68 -5.81 8.28
N ASP A 132 -11.38 -5.96 7.17
CA ASP A 132 -12.19 -7.14 6.87
C ASP A 132 -11.32 -8.39 6.72
N ALA A 133 -11.85 -9.57 7.06
CA ALA A 133 -11.12 -10.83 7.04
C ALA A 133 -10.50 -11.12 5.67
N VAL A 134 -11.23 -10.85 4.58
CA VAL A 134 -10.74 -11.08 3.23
C VAL A 134 -9.49 -10.22 2.94
N VAL A 135 -9.46 -8.98 3.42
CA VAL A 135 -8.32 -8.07 3.24
C VAL A 135 -7.13 -8.50 4.11
N GLN A 136 -7.39 -8.97 5.32
CA GLN A 136 -6.34 -9.52 6.20
C GLN A 136 -5.68 -10.75 5.56
N ASP A 137 -6.46 -11.62 4.95
CA ASP A 137 -5.95 -12.82 4.28
C ASP A 137 -5.17 -12.48 3.02
N SER A 138 -5.66 -11.55 2.19
CA SER A 138 -4.90 -11.02 1.04
C SER A 138 -3.56 -10.40 1.45
N LEU A 139 -3.51 -9.71 2.60
CA LEU A 139 -2.27 -9.15 3.14
C LEU A 139 -1.30 -10.24 3.61
N ARG A 140 -1.79 -11.28 4.29
CA ARG A 140 -0.97 -12.44 4.73
C ARG A 140 -0.38 -13.20 3.55
N MET A 141 -1.19 -13.44 2.52
CA MET A 141 -0.75 -14.09 1.28
C MET A 141 0.20 -13.21 0.46
N GLY A 142 0.23 -11.90 0.71
CA GLY A 142 1.07 -10.95 0.01
C GLY A 142 0.52 -10.47 -1.33
N VAL A 143 -0.78 -10.66 -1.57
CA VAL A 143 -1.52 -10.07 -2.70
C VAL A 143 -1.51 -8.55 -2.60
N ILE A 144 -1.64 -8.02 -1.38
CA ILE A 144 -1.51 -6.60 -1.09
C ILE A 144 -0.36 -6.35 -0.11
N THR A 145 0.17 -5.12 -0.12
CA THR A 145 1.24 -4.71 0.78
C THR A 145 0.68 -4.09 2.07
N ASN A 146 1.53 -3.94 3.09
CA ASN A 146 1.15 -3.22 4.31
C ASN A 146 0.70 -1.78 4.02
N SER A 147 1.31 -1.13 3.02
CA SER A 147 0.93 0.22 2.60
C SER A 147 -0.47 0.25 1.98
N HIS A 148 -0.87 -0.76 1.21
CA HIS A 148 -2.26 -0.91 0.73
C HIS A 148 -3.22 -1.07 1.89
N ALA A 149 -2.90 -1.96 2.84
CA ALA A 149 -3.72 -2.20 4.02
C ALA A 149 -3.93 -0.91 4.86
N ARG A 150 -2.89 -0.08 5.01
CA ARG A 150 -2.98 1.23 5.68
C ARG A 150 -3.92 2.22 4.99
N ALA A 151 -4.05 2.14 3.66
CA ALA A 151 -5.03 2.95 2.94
C ALA A 151 -6.44 2.37 3.14
N ILE A 152 -6.62 1.07 2.87
CA ILE A 152 -7.92 0.37 2.94
C ILE A 152 -8.57 0.46 4.32
N VAL A 153 -7.80 0.43 5.41
CA VAL A 153 -8.33 0.48 6.79
C VAL A 153 -9.14 1.76 7.10
N ARG A 154 -9.00 2.81 6.30
CA ARG A 154 -9.77 4.05 6.40
C ARG A 154 -11.21 3.88 5.90
N LEU A 155 -11.46 2.90 5.04
CA LEU A 155 -12.77 2.64 4.47
C LEU A 155 -13.68 1.88 5.45
N PRO A 156 -15.00 2.11 5.40
CA PRO A 156 -15.97 1.22 6.05
C PRO A 156 -15.78 -0.23 5.58
N ARG A 157 -15.91 -1.21 6.49
CA ARG A 157 -15.66 -2.63 6.21
C ARG A 157 -16.33 -3.15 4.93
N GLY A 158 -17.58 -2.77 4.68
CA GLY A 158 -18.33 -3.22 3.50
C GLY A 158 -17.69 -2.84 2.15
N ASN A 159 -16.87 -1.78 2.11
CA ASN A 159 -16.22 -1.30 0.88
C ASN A 159 -14.78 -1.82 0.72
N GLN A 160 -14.20 -2.39 1.79
CA GLN A 160 -12.78 -2.78 1.79
C GLN A 160 -12.49 -3.94 0.84
N GLY A 161 -13.40 -4.91 0.75
CA GLY A 161 -13.23 -6.06 -0.15
C GLY A 161 -13.27 -5.68 -1.63
N GLU A 162 -14.17 -4.78 -2.02
CA GLU A 162 -14.25 -4.26 -3.39
C GLU A 162 -13.02 -3.43 -3.74
N MET A 163 -12.58 -2.54 -2.85
CA MET A 163 -11.35 -1.77 -3.03
C MET A 163 -10.12 -2.68 -3.14
N MET A 164 -10.02 -3.71 -2.30
CA MET A 164 -8.91 -4.67 -2.37
C MET A 164 -8.85 -5.39 -3.72
N ARG A 165 -10.00 -5.87 -4.23
CA ARG A 165 -10.08 -6.48 -5.57
C ARG A 165 -9.66 -5.50 -6.66
N CYS A 166 -10.18 -4.28 -6.62
CA CYS A 166 -9.81 -3.21 -7.54
C CYS A 166 -8.28 -2.97 -7.58
N ILE A 167 -7.63 -2.92 -6.41
CA ILE A 167 -6.17 -2.78 -6.29
C ILE A 167 -5.44 -3.97 -6.91
N ALA A 168 -5.89 -5.20 -6.63
CA ALA A 168 -5.26 -6.42 -7.11
C ALA A 168 -5.41 -6.58 -8.64
N ASP A 169 -6.61 -6.38 -9.17
CA ASP A 169 -6.94 -6.55 -10.59
C ASP A 169 -6.21 -5.54 -11.47
N ASN A 170 -6.01 -4.32 -10.97
CA ASN A 170 -5.34 -3.24 -11.70
C ASN A 170 -3.86 -3.05 -11.30
N GLN A 171 -3.32 -3.91 -10.42
CA GLN A 171 -1.95 -3.85 -9.91
C GLN A 171 -1.54 -2.46 -9.39
N LEU A 172 -2.46 -1.79 -8.68
CA LEU A 172 -2.25 -0.40 -8.27
C LEU A 172 -1.09 -0.28 -7.27
N THR A 173 -0.32 0.80 -7.39
CA THR A 173 0.74 1.09 -6.42
C THR A 173 0.13 1.55 -5.09
N SER A 174 0.96 1.59 -4.04
CA SER A 174 0.49 2.09 -2.75
C SER A 174 0.11 3.56 -2.79
N ARG A 175 0.82 4.37 -3.58
CA ARG A 175 0.50 5.79 -3.76
C ARG A 175 -0.87 5.95 -4.42
N ASP A 176 -1.09 5.20 -5.49
CA ASP A 176 -2.36 5.20 -6.23
C ASP A 176 -3.52 4.75 -5.33
N THR A 177 -3.29 3.73 -4.52
CA THR A 177 -4.27 3.23 -3.57
C THR A 177 -4.68 4.30 -2.55
N PHE A 178 -3.72 5.06 -2.01
CA PHE A 178 -4.02 6.15 -1.07
C PHE A 178 -4.91 7.21 -1.71
N LEU A 179 -4.57 7.60 -2.95
CA LEU A 179 -5.32 8.57 -3.73
C LEU A 179 -6.74 8.08 -4.05
N LEU A 180 -6.86 6.83 -4.48
CA LEU A 180 -8.15 6.22 -4.81
C LEU A 180 -9.05 6.11 -3.59
N VAL A 181 -8.51 5.70 -2.43
CA VAL A 181 -9.23 5.66 -1.15
C VAL A 181 -9.67 7.06 -0.72
N GLU A 182 -8.82 8.06 -0.87
CA GLU A 182 -9.18 9.45 -0.55
C GLU A 182 -10.33 9.94 -1.42
N LYS A 183 -10.26 9.74 -2.74
CA LYS A 183 -11.35 10.07 -3.67
C LYS A 183 -12.63 9.32 -3.36
N PHE A 184 -12.52 8.05 -2.97
CA PHE A 184 -13.67 7.25 -2.57
C PHE A 184 -14.35 7.84 -1.33
N LEU A 185 -13.57 8.28 -0.33
CA LEU A 185 -14.09 8.89 0.89
C LEU A 185 -14.65 10.31 0.69
N GLU A 186 -14.10 11.07 -0.26
CA GLU A 186 -14.60 12.39 -0.66
C GLU A 186 -15.91 12.32 -1.46
N SER A 187 -16.21 11.16 -2.06
CA SER A 187 -17.37 10.97 -2.94
C SER A 187 -18.66 10.77 -2.13
N PRO A 188 -19.64 11.69 -2.22
CA PRO A 188 -20.85 11.65 -1.39
C PRO A 188 -21.88 10.63 -1.88
N HIS A 189 -21.86 10.26 -3.17
CA HIS A 189 -22.86 9.37 -3.76
C HIS A 189 -22.29 8.00 -4.12
N ARG A 190 -23.11 6.97 -3.95
CA ARG A 190 -22.75 5.58 -4.30
C ARG A 190 -22.42 5.40 -5.79
N LYS A 191 -23.02 6.20 -6.67
CA LYS A 191 -22.71 6.16 -8.11
C LYS A 191 -21.26 6.58 -8.39
N ASP A 192 -20.79 7.61 -7.71
CA ASP A 192 -19.41 8.12 -7.86
C ASP A 192 -18.41 7.11 -7.31
N GLN A 193 -18.73 6.52 -6.16
CA GLN A 193 -17.94 5.42 -5.57
C GLN A 193 -17.84 4.21 -6.51
N GLN A 194 -18.94 3.84 -7.18
CA GLN A 194 -18.94 2.76 -8.17
C GLN A 194 -18.09 3.11 -9.40
N TYR A 195 -18.14 4.37 -9.85
CA TYR A 195 -17.30 4.85 -10.96
C TYR A 195 -15.81 4.73 -10.60
N ILE A 196 -15.44 5.12 -9.38
CA ILE A 196 -14.06 5.01 -8.88
C ILE A 196 -13.57 3.56 -8.89
N LEU A 197 -14.40 2.61 -8.45
CA LEU A 197 -14.05 1.19 -8.42
C LEU A 197 -13.98 0.56 -9.81
N SER A 198 -14.80 1.04 -10.76
CA SER A 198 -14.85 0.50 -12.13
C SER A 198 -13.80 1.12 -13.06
N HIS A 199 -13.38 2.36 -12.82
CA HIS A 199 -12.41 3.08 -13.65
C HIS A 199 -11.26 3.67 -12.82
N PRO A 200 -10.55 2.86 -12.02
CA PRO A 200 -9.55 3.35 -11.06
C PRO A 200 -8.39 4.08 -11.73
N VAL A 201 -7.87 3.57 -12.85
CA VAL A 201 -6.74 4.15 -13.58
C VAL A 201 -7.08 5.55 -14.10
N GLU A 202 -8.26 5.72 -14.69
CA GLU A 202 -8.71 7.02 -15.20
C GLU A 202 -8.84 8.05 -14.07
N VAL A 203 -9.35 7.63 -12.90
CA VAL A 203 -9.45 8.50 -11.72
C VAL A 203 -8.07 8.93 -11.24
N ILE A 204 -7.11 7.99 -11.16
CA ILE A 204 -5.74 8.25 -10.75
C ILE A 204 -5.06 9.24 -11.71
N GLU A 205 -5.14 8.99 -13.02
CA GLU A 205 -4.58 9.87 -14.05
C GLU A 205 -5.15 11.28 -13.93
N LYS A 206 -6.48 11.43 -13.84
CA LYS A 206 -7.14 12.73 -13.67
C LYS A 206 -6.66 13.49 -12.43
N SER A 207 -6.33 12.78 -11.35
CA SER A 207 -5.82 13.40 -10.13
C SER A 207 -4.34 13.80 -10.20
N ILE A 208 -3.46 13.00 -10.82
CA ILE A 208 -2.03 13.35 -10.98
C ILE A 208 -1.89 14.66 -11.73
N ILE A 209 -2.68 14.86 -12.79
CA ILE A 209 -2.62 16.07 -13.60
C ILE A 209 -3.12 17.32 -12.83
N ARG A 210 -3.91 17.14 -11.76
CA ARG A 210 -4.38 18.28 -10.95
C ARG A 210 -3.32 18.84 -10.01
N ASP A 211 -2.35 18.05 -9.54
CA ASP A 211 -1.47 18.47 -8.44
C ASP A 211 0.00 18.76 -8.83
N GLU A 212 0.52 18.26 -9.97
CA GLU A 212 1.97 18.35 -10.24
C GLU A 212 2.42 19.40 -11.27
N ILE A 213 1.51 20.10 -11.96
CA ILE A 213 1.93 21.07 -12.99
C ILE A 213 2.18 22.45 -12.37
N TYR A 214 3.39 22.65 -11.86
CA TYR A 214 3.85 23.91 -11.28
C TYR A 214 5.38 24.10 -11.46
N ASP A 215 5.79 25.24 -12.03
CA ASP A 215 7.18 25.67 -12.15
C ASP A 215 7.40 26.98 -11.38
N ILE A 216 8.38 26.98 -10.48
CA ILE A 216 8.70 28.11 -9.59
C ILE A 216 9.18 29.35 -10.35
N ARG A 217 9.68 29.20 -11.57
CA ARG A 217 10.14 30.30 -12.43
C ARG A 217 8.98 31.03 -13.12
N LEU A 218 7.79 30.45 -13.12
CA LEU A 218 6.62 31.01 -13.81
C LEU A 218 5.75 31.84 -12.87
N SER A 219 5.19 32.93 -13.41
CA SER A 219 4.18 33.70 -12.71
C SER A 219 2.92 32.86 -12.43
N ARG A 220 2.02 33.34 -11.57
CA ARG A 220 0.74 32.67 -11.30
C ARG A 220 -0.09 32.43 -12.57
N TYR A 221 -0.06 33.37 -13.51
CA TYR A 221 -0.72 33.20 -14.81
C TYR A 221 0.03 32.21 -15.70
N GLY A 222 1.37 32.27 -15.73
CA GLY A 222 2.22 31.32 -16.46
C GLY A 222 1.99 29.88 -16.01
N ASN A 223 1.91 29.65 -14.70
CA ASN A 223 1.59 28.34 -14.12
C ASN A 223 0.17 27.87 -14.47
N ARG A 224 -0.82 28.77 -14.49
CA ARG A 224 -2.18 28.42 -14.97
C ARG A 224 -2.19 28.01 -16.44
N LEU A 225 -1.40 28.69 -17.26
CA LEU A 225 -1.26 28.37 -18.67
C LEU A 225 -0.52 27.03 -18.87
N LEU A 226 0.61 26.83 -18.17
CA LEU A 226 1.37 25.57 -18.18
C LEU A 226 0.47 24.38 -17.85
N LYS A 227 -0.31 24.50 -16.77
CA LYS A 227 -1.28 23.49 -16.38
C LYS A 227 -2.31 23.19 -17.47
N SER A 228 -2.79 24.23 -18.14
CA SER A 228 -3.79 24.08 -19.22
C SER A 228 -3.18 23.42 -20.46
N ILE A 229 -1.91 23.71 -20.79
CA ILE A 229 -1.19 23.13 -21.92
C ILE A 229 -1.00 21.62 -21.72
N GLU A 230 -0.44 21.22 -20.57
CA GLU A 230 -0.17 19.82 -20.25
C GLU A 230 -1.45 18.98 -20.19
N LEU A 231 -2.52 19.52 -19.57
CA LEU A 231 -3.85 18.88 -19.58
C LEU A 231 -4.37 18.65 -21.00
N LEU A 232 -4.25 19.66 -21.86
CA LEU A 232 -4.74 19.58 -23.24
C LEU A 232 -3.91 18.60 -24.07
N TYR A 233 -2.59 18.59 -23.89
CA TYR A 233 -1.68 17.66 -24.56
C TYR A 233 -2.00 16.20 -24.20
N LEU A 234 -2.18 15.89 -22.92
CA LEU A 234 -2.52 14.53 -22.50
C LEU A 234 -3.88 14.08 -23.04
N GLN A 235 -4.91 14.92 -22.89
CA GLN A 235 -6.25 14.60 -23.37
C GLN A 235 -6.28 14.43 -24.90
N GLN A 236 -5.47 15.23 -25.62
CA GLN A 236 -5.29 15.06 -27.06
C GLN A 236 -4.68 13.71 -27.40
N ASN A 237 -3.64 13.26 -26.70
CA ASN A 237 -3.00 11.96 -26.94
C ASN A 237 -3.95 10.79 -26.66
N ILE A 238 -4.70 10.83 -25.55
CA ILE A 238 -5.71 9.82 -25.22
C ILE A 238 -6.79 9.80 -26.33
N PHE A 239 -7.29 10.97 -26.71
CA PHE A 239 -8.28 11.09 -27.79
C PHE A 239 -7.77 10.53 -29.11
N ILE A 240 -6.52 10.83 -29.48
CA ILE A 240 -5.88 10.26 -30.68
C ILE A 240 -5.80 8.74 -30.59
N GLY A 241 -5.39 8.18 -29.45
CA GLY A 241 -5.32 6.73 -29.24
C GLY A 241 -6.70 6.05 -29.34
N LEU A 242 -7.74 6.66 -28.78
CA LEU A 242 -9.11 6.19 -28.97
C LEU A 242 -9.55 6.28 -30.44
N CYS A 243 -9.12 7.34 -31.14
CA CYS A 243 -9.40 7.60 -32.56
C CYS A 243 -8.69 6.65 -33.54
N THR A 244 -7.55 6.10 -33.15
CA THR A 244 -6.76 5.17 -33.98
C THR A 244 -6.98 3.70 -33.62
N GLY A 245 -7.65 3.42 -32.50
CA GLY A 245 -7.97 2.07 -32.05
C GLY A 245 -8.99 1.35 -32.96
N HIS A 246 -8.83 0.04 -33.11
CA HIS A 246 -9.71 -0.81 -33.93
C HIS A 246 -11.19 -0.80 -33.49
N MET A 247 -11.50 -0.34 -32.28
CA MET A 247 -12.85 -0.34 -31.70
C MET A 247 -13.79 0.74 -32.28
N ILE A 248 -13.27 1.76 -32.97
CA ILE A 248 -14.11 2.76 -33.63
C ILE A 248 -14.98 2.18 -34.73
N SER A 249 -14.48 1.15 -35.41
CA SER A 249 -15.24 0.42 -36.42
C SER A 249 -16.45 -0.35 -35.88
N LYS A 250 -16.61 -0.41 -34.54
CA LYS A 250 -17.70 -1.11 -33.85
C LYS A 250 -18.78 -0.18 -33.28
N LEU A 251 -18.70 1.13 -33.53
CA LEU A 251 -19.72 2.08 -33.08
C LEU A 251 -21.02 1.89 -33.86
N SER A 252 -22.16 2.01 -33.17
CA SER A 252 -23.47 2.03 -33.83
C SER A 252 -23.69 3.34 -34.60
N ASP A 253 -24.62 3.34 -35.56
CA ASP A 253 -24.96 4.52 -36.35
C ASP A 253 -25.41 5.70 -35.47
N THR A 254 -26.20 5.41 -34.43
CA THR A 254 -26.65 6.39 -33.43
C THR A 254 -25.51 6.99 -32.61
N GLU A 255 -24.52 6.18 -32.22
CA GLU A 255 -23.35 6.69 -31.49
C GLU A 255 -22.47 7.54 -32.40
N THR A 256 -22.32 7.14 -33.65
CA THR A 256 -21.53 7.86 -34.66
C THR A 256 -22.11 9.25 -34.92
N GLU A 257 -23.43 9.37 -35.04
CA GLU A 257 -24.11 10.66 -35.25
C GLU A 257 -23.94 11.62 -34.05
N ILE A 258 -24.09 11.11 -32.82
CA ILE A 258 -23.90 11.89 -31.60
C ILE A 258 -22.46 12.42 -31.53
N LEU A 259 -21.48 11.55 -31.78
CA LEU A 259 -20.05 11.89 -31.71
C LEU A 259 -19.63 12.85 -32.84
N TYR A 260 -20.18 12.71 -34.04
CA TYR A 260 -19.86 13.57 -35.20
C TYR A 260 -20.09 15.06 -34.88
N SER A 261 -21.23 15.38 -34.27
CA SER A 261 -21.56 16.77 -33.87
C SER A 261 -20.55 17.37 -32.87
N LYS A 262 -19.95 16.53 -32.01
CA LYS A 262 -18.93 16.94 -31.03
C LYS A 262 -17.55 17.04 -31.69
N MET A 263 -17.23 16.15 -32.61
CA MET A 263 -15.99 16.17 -33.39
C MET A 263 -15.88 17.45 -34.24
N GLU A 264 -16.96 17.90 -34.87
CA GLU A 264 -16.96 19.15 -35.64
C GLU A 264 -16.72 20.38 -34.75
N LYS A 265 -17.29 20.42 -33.55
CA LYS A 265 -17.00 21.47 -32.56
C LYS A 265 -15.54 21.43 -32.11
N LEU A 266 -15.01 20.23 -31.87
CA LEU A 266 -13.61 20.04 -31.48
C LEU A 266 -12.68 20.57 -32.57
N LYS A 267 -12.90 20.18 -33.84
CA LYS A 267 -12.12 20.61 -35.01
C LYS A 267 -12.03 22.14 -35.14
N LYS A 268 -13.14 22.85 -34.99
CA LYS A 268 -13.16 24.33 -34.99
C LYS A 268 -12.34 24.89 -33.82
N GLY A 269 -12.47 24.30 -32.64
CA GLY A 269 -11.68 24.65 -31.46
C GLY A 269 -10.18 24.47 -31.68
N THR A 270 -9.76 23.37 -32.32
CA THR A 270 -8.35 23.06 -32.62
C THR A 270 -7.74 24.07 -33.58
N LEU A 271 -8.49 24.50 -34.61
CA LEU A 271 -8.03 25.53 -35.55
C LEU A 271 -7.82 26.88 -34.85
N ALA A 272 -8.76 27.28 -33.99
CA ALA A 272 -8.64 28.51 -33.21
C ALA A 272 -7.45 28.45 -32.23
N THR A 273 -7.24 27.32 -31.55
CA THR A 273 -6.07 27.13 -30.66
C THR A 273 -4.76 27.15 -31.44
N GLY A 274 -4.69 26.49 -32.59
CA GLY A 274 -3.51 26.50 -33.47
C GLY A 274 -3.15 27.91 -33.94
N SER A 275 -4.14 28.72 -34.33
CA SER A 275 -3.92 30.13 -34.69
C SER A 275 -3.35 30.95 -33.54
N ILE A 276 -3.84 30.76 -32.31
CA ILE A 276 -3.36 31.48 -31.13
C ILE A 276 -1.93 31.05 -30.76
N ILE A 277 -1.62 29.75 -30.88
CA ILE A 277 -0.27 29.22 -30.62
C ILE A 277 0.72 29.79 -31.64
N ASN A 278 0.35 29.85 -32.92
CA ASN A 278 1.24 30.34 -33.99
C ASN A 278 1.41 31.87 -34.00
N GLN A 279 0.44 32.64 -33.52
CA GLN A 279 0.53 34.11 -33.47
C GLN A 279 1.40 34.65 -32.33
N LYS A 280 1.55 33.90 -31.24
CA LYS A 280 2.47 34.26 -30.16
C LYS A 280 3.84 33.66 -30.47
N THR A 281 4.86 34.50 -30.63
CA THR A 281 6.26 34.07 -30.77
C THR A 281 6.74 33.47 -29.44
N TRP A 282 6.53 32.16 -29.25
CA TRP A 282 6.98 31.43 -28.05
C TRP A 282 8.50 31.18 -28.02
N LYS A 283 9.21 31.54 -29.10
CA LYS A 283 10.67 31.60 -29.19
C LYS A 283 11.07 33.01 -29.61
N ASN A 284 11.79 33.73 -28.75
CA ASN A 284 12.75 34.72 -29.25
C ASN A 284 13.98 33.92 -29.68
N GLU A 285 14.35 34.04 -30.95
CA GLU A 285 15.69 33.69 -31.40
C GLU A 285 16.68 34.62 -30.69
N GLY A 286 17.55 34.04 -29.87
CA GLY A 286 18.63 34.69 -29.15
C GLY A 286 19.64 33.64 -28.72
#